data_AF-A0A5C0ZQG2-F1
#
_entry.id   AF-A0A5C0ZQG2-F1
#
_cell.length_a   1.000
_cell.length_b   1.000
_cell.length_c   1.000
_cell.angle_alpha   90.00
_cell.angle_beta   90.00
_cell.angle_gamma   90.00
#
_symmetry.space_group_name_H-M   'P 1'
#
loop_
_entity.id
_entity.type
_entity.pdbx_description
1 polymer ?
#
loop_
_entity_poly.entity_id
_entity_poly.type
_entity_poly.pdbx_seq_one_letter_code
_entity_poly.pdbx_strand_id
1 'polypeptide(L)'
;MNRLFSLLGLTFLFSSCSTYYVSKLNSPDLNKNDETGVFVFENDSVQVTYNFFGENAPVTIDVYNKLKEPLYIDWQRSALIVGDQATSYVGDNLVIKGRSLSTGSSYRTFDDWRTSLSEGAFAGTATVPQSLTFIPPHSKIKQTKLKLANLFYENIADSSYRSVDLATIDGAMRKIKVRNYTQENTPLTLRSYLTMYVRDDKTEKTKRMVFEQNFYVNQVSKLGISPANLLSFKSKRGDTFFNKKTKGRGVALVTAAVAIGTLGYVANERNQTARSID
;
A
#
# COMPACT_ATOMS: atom_id res chain seq x y z
N MET A 1 -25.95 5.79 -50.89
CA MET A 1 -24.66 5.33 -50.31
C MET A 1 -23.93 6.42 -49.49
N ASN A 2 -24.62 7.37 -48.83
CA ASN A 2 -23.94 8.50 -48.15
C ASN A 2 -24.27 8.67 -46.65
N ARG A 3 -24.79 7.63 -45.97
CA ARG A 3 -25.03 7.70 -44.52
C ARG A 3 -24.20 6.73 -43.68
N LEU A 4 -23.36 5.91 -44.32
CA LEU A 4 -22.46 4.97 -43.61
C LEU A 4 -21.10 5.58 -43.25
N PHE A 5 -20.72 6.72 -43.83
CA PHE A 5 -19.45 7.38 -43.55
C PHE A 5 -19.46 8.31 -42.33
N SER A 6 -20.63 8.58 -41.72
CA SER A 6 -20.71 9.48 -40.57
C SER A 6 -20.47 8.79 -39.21
N LEU A 7 -20.46 7.45 -39.16
CA LEU A 7 -20.18 6.69 -37.93
C LEU A 7 -18.73 6.22 -37.79
N LEU A 8 -17.88 6.40 -38.82
CA LEU A 8 -16.47 6.00 -38.79
C LEU A 8 -15.53 7.11 -38.28
N GLY A 9 -16.06 8.30 -37.98
CA GLY A 9 -15.28 9.47 -37.53
C GLY A 9 -15.27 9.71 -36.02
N LEU A 10 -15.92 8.86 -35.21
CA LEU A 10 -16.06 9.05 -33.76
C LEU A 10 -15.43 7.93 -32.93
N THR A 11 -14.38 7.29 -33.45
CA THR A 11 -13.59 6.27 -32.73
C THR A 11 -12.11 6.67 -32.57
N PHE A 12 -11.74 7.90 -32.94
CA PHE A 12 -10.41 8.43 -32.67
C PHE A 12 -10.36 9.16 -31.31
N LEU A 13 -9.62 8.53 -30.39
CA LEU A 13 -8.76 9.19 -29.40
C LEU A 13 -9.37 9.70 -28.09
N PHE A 14 -9.92 8.80 -27.27
CA PHE A 14 -9.66 8.91 -25.82
C PHE A 14 -8.25 8.40 -25.52
N SER A 15 -7.22 9.09 -26.03
CA SER A 15 -5.86 8.89 -25.55
C SER A 15 -5.80 9.41 -24.12
N SER A 16 -6.02 8.52 -23.16
CA SER A 16 -5.96 8.86 -21.75
C SER A 16 -4.51 9.19 -21.39
N CYS A 17 -4.12 10.46 -21.56
CA CYS A 17 -2.84 10.97 -21.11
C CYS A 17 -2.76 10.82 -19.60
N SER A 18 -1.95 9.86 -19.15
CA SER A 18 -1.68 9.62 -17.73
C SER A 18 -0.54 10.53 -17.28
N THR A 19 -0.68 11.13 -16.10
CA THR A 19 0.41 11.83 -15.44
C THR A 19 0.98 10.92 -14.36
N TYR A 20 2.30 10.80 -14.30
CA TYR A 20 2.98 10.00 -13.29
C TYR A 20 3.69 10.90 -12.29
N TYR A 21 3.65 10.51 -11.03
CA TYR A 21 4.40 11.15 -9.94
C TYR A 21 5.38 10.12 -9.40
N VAL A 22 6.67 10.38 -9.57
CA VAL A 22 7.75 9.54 -9.05
C VAL A 22 8.29 10.19 -7.79
N SER A 23 8.29 9.44 -6.70
CA SER A 23 8.72 9.92 -5.40
C SER A 23 9.95 9.16 -4.95
N LYS A 24 10.91 9.86 -4.35
CA LYS A 24 12.05 9.24 -3.67
C LYS A 24 11.93 9.45 -2.18
N LEU A 25 12.27 8.39 -1.45
CA LEU A 25 12.33 8.38 0.00
C LEU A 25 13.77 8.60 0.47
N ASN A 26 13.85 9.16 1.67
CA ASN A 26 15.05 9.13 2.48
C ASN A 26 14.69 8.77 3.92
N SER A 27 15.69 8.39 4.71
CA SER A 27 15.55 8.12 6.13
C SER A 27 16.63 8.89 6.89
N PRO A 28 16.32 9.53 8.03
CA PRO A 28 17.32 10.16 8.88
C PRO A 28 18.16 9.13 9.66
N ASP A 29 17.58 7.96 9.93
CA ASP A 29 18.12 7.00 10.90
C ASP A 29 18.74 5.76 10.24
N LEU A 30 18.56 5.58 8.93
CA LEU A 30 18.98 4.38 8.20
C LEU A 30 20.03 4.64 7.14
N ASN A 31 20.97 3.71 7.06
CA ASN A 31 21.84 3.60 5.90
C ASN A 31 21.02 3.17 4.69
N LYS A 32 21.32 3.78 3.54
CA LYS A 32 20.74 3.41 2.25
C LYS A 32 21.84 2.87 1.35
N ASN A 33 21.61 1.71 0.75
CA ASN A 33 22.53 1.17 -0.24
C ASN A 33 22.50 2.05 -1.50
N ASP A 34 23.64 2.59 -1.91
CA ASP A 34 23.71 3.58 -2.98
C ASP A 34 23.35 3.03 -4.36
N GLU A 35 23.57 1.75 -4.62
CA GLU A 35 23.25 1.12 -5.91
C GLU A 35 21.77 0.76 -6.01
N THR A 36 21.26 0.07 -4.99
CA THR A 36 19.92 -0.51 -4.98
C THR A 36 18.87 0.41 -4.38
N GLY A 37 19.24 1.45 -3.63
CA GLY A 37 18.32 2.31 -2.90
C GLY A 37 17.58 1.64 -1.73
N VAL A 38 17.96 0.42 -1.34
CA VAL A 38 17.35 -0.29 -0.21
C VAL A 38 17.84 0.31 1.11
N PHE A 39 16.92 0.57 2.03
CA PHE A 39 17.27 1.01 3.38
C PHE A 39 17.59 -0.18 4.27
N VAL A 40 18.62 -0.07 5.10
CA VAL A 40 19.12 -1.16 5.94
C VAL A 40 19.23 -0.68 7.38
N PHE A 41 18.50 -1.35 8.26
CA PHE A 41 18.71 -1.35 9.70
C PHE A 41 19.41 -2.63 10.10
N GLU A 42 20.45 -2.55 10.91
CA GLU A 42 21.18 -3.73 11.36
C GLU A 42 21.69 -3.56 12.79
N ASN A 43 21.52 -4.60 13.60
CA ASN A 43 22.15 -4.75 14.90
C ASN A 43 22.66 -6.18 15.08
N ASP A 44 23.02 -6.57 16.31
CA ASP A 44 23.57 -7.91 16.60
C ASP A 44 22.55 -9.05 16.40
N SER A 45 21.26 -8.74 16.52
CA SER A 45 20.18 -9.74 16.48
C SER A 45 19.53 -9.88 15.11
N VAL A 46 19.32 -8.77 14.41
CA VAL A 46 18.52 -8.74 13.18
C VAL A 46 19.10 -7.77 12.18
N GLN A 47 18.83 -8.05 10.91
CA GLN A 47 18.93 -7.07 9.84
C GLN A 47 17.53 -6.92 9.23
N VAL A 48 17.04 -5.68 9.16
CA VAL A 48 15.75 -5.34 8.55
C VAL A 48 16.03 -4.43 7.38
N THR A 49 15.51 -4.78 6.21
CA THR A 49 15.63 -3.96 5.02
C THR A 49 14.28 -3.55 4.47
N TYR A 50 14.22 -2.35 3.91
CA TYR A 50 13.00 -1.77 3.36
C TYR A 50 13.16 -1.43 1.88
N ASN A 51 12.19 -1.86 1.09
CA ASN A 51 12.09 -1.57 -0.33
C ASN A 51 10.65 -1.13 -0.67
N PHE A 52 10.54 0.04 -1.28
CA PHE A 52 9.29 0.70 -1.64
C PHE A 52 9.04 0.72 -3.16
N PHE A 53 9.85 0.01 -3.95
CA PHE A 53 9.81 0.11 -5.41
C PHE A 53 8.53 -0.45 -6.01
N GLY A 54 7.78 0.43 -6.69
CA GLY A 54 6.64 0.05 -7.50
C GLY A 54 5.53 1.10 -7.53
N GLU A 55 4.42 0.73 -8.15
CA GLU A 55 3.22 1.56 -8.17
C GLU A 55 2.58 1.57 -6.78
N ASN A 56 2.24 2.77 -6.28
CA ASN A 56 1.62 2.98 -4.97
C ASN A 56 2.49 2.48 -3.81
N ALA A 57 3.81 2.68 -3.87
CA ALA A 57 4.78 2.38 -2.81
C ALA A 57 4.53 1.05 -2.08
N PRO A 58 4.72 -0.11 -2.74
CA PRO A 58 4.61 -1.40 -2.06
C PRO A 58 5.65 -1.51 -0.95
N VAL A 59 5.21 -1.61 0.30
CA VAL A 59 6.10 -1.70 1.47
C VAL A 59 6.56 -3.14 1.62
N THR A 60 7.77 -3.40 1.14
CA THR A 60 8.45 -4.70 1.24
C THR A 60 9.46 -4.66 2.36
N ILE A 61 9.32 -5.58 3.29
CA ILE A 61 10.17 -5.72 4.47
C ILE A 61 10.84 -7.08 4.38
N ASP A 62 12.18 -7.07 4.34
CA ASP A 62 12.99 -8.28 4.44
C ASP A 62 13.65 -8.30 5.82
N VAL A 63 13.51 -9.41 6.53
CA VAL A 63 14.12 -9.59 7.85
C VAL A 63 15.03 -10.80 7.79
N TYR A 64 16.27 -10.60 8.19
CA TYR A 64 17.26 -11.65 8.40
C TYR A 64 17.50 -11.84 9.90
N ASN A 65 17.30 -13.07 10.36
CA ASN A 65 17.59 -13.47 11.73
C ASN A 65 19.09 -13.79 11.86
N LYS A 66 19.85 -12.97 12.60
CA LYS A 66 21.28 -13.19 12.85
C LYS A 66 21.53 -14.09 14.07
N LEU A 67 20.49 -14.38 14.85
CA LEU A 67 20.55 -15.17 16.07
C LEU A 67 20.63 -16.67 15.79
N LYS A 68 20.98 -17.42 16.84
CA LYS A 68 20.94 -18.89 16.88
C LYS A 68 19.57 -19.41 17.31
N GLU A 69 18.73 -18.53 17.85
CA GLU A 69 17.37 -18.78 18.30
C GLU A 69 16.36 -18.37 17.22
N PRO A 70 15.16 -18.97 17.19
CA PRO A 70 14.12 -18.54 16.27
C PRO A 70 13.57 -17.14 16.59
N LEU A 71 13.18 -16.46 15.52
CA LEU A 71 12.65 -15.10 15.56
C LEU A 71 11.23 -15.09 14.99
N TYR A 72 10.34 -14.34 15.64
CA TYR A 72 8.95 -14.21 15.22
C TYR A 72 8.63 -12.74 14.95
N ILE A 73 7.98 -12.46 13.82
CA ILE A 73 7.44 -11.12 13.54
C ILE A 73 5.95 -11.12 13.83
N ASP A 74 5.51 -10.20 14.66
CA ASP A 74 4.11 -9.98 14.99
C ASP A 74 3.57 -8.83 14.15
N TRP A 75 3.08 -9.19 12.97
CA TRP A 75 2.48 -8.26 12.02
C TRP A 75 1.22 -7.59 12.55
N GLN A 76 0.50 -8.22 13.49
CA GLN A 76 -0.71 -7.65 14.09
C GLN A 76 -0.37 -6.51 15.04
N ARG A 77 0.77 -6.61 15.74
CA ARG A 77 1.34 -5.52 16.56
C ARG A 77 2.38 -4.70 15.82
N SER A 78 2.37 -4.74 14.50
CA SER A 78 3.23 -3.96 13.64
C SER A 78 2.38 -3.14 12.68
N ALA A 79 2.82 -1.94 12.35
CA ALA A 79 2.06 -1.03 11.51
C ALA A 79 2.96 -0.15 10.65
N LEU A 80 2.43 0.27 9.50
CA LEU A 80 2.92 1.44 8.81
C LEU A 80 2.08 2.64 9.24
N ILE A 81 2.75 3.69 9.67
CA ILE A 81 2.13 4.94 10.09
C ILE A 81 2.42 5.97 9.01
N VAL A 82 1.37 6.60 8.48
CA VAL A 82 1.44 7.60 7.42
C VAL A 82 0.89 8.90 7.99
N GLY A 83 1.75 9.91 8.18
CA GLY A 83 1.41 11.04 9.05
C GLY A 83 1.06 10.53 10.45
N ASP A 84 -0.19 10.74 10.88
CA ASP A 84 -0.70 10.30 12.19
C ASP A 84 -1.58 9.04 12.10
N GLN A 85 -1.80 8.49 10.90
CA GLN A 85 -2.67 7.33 10.70
C GLN A 85 -1.88 6.03 10.66
N ALA A 86 -2.14 5.14 11.62
CA ALA A 86 -1.56 3.79 11.65
C ALA A 86 -2.40 2.80 10.83
N THR A 87 -1.73 1.98 10.03
CA THR A 87 -2.31 0.85 9.30
C THR A 87 -1.55 -0.42 9.66
N SER A 88 -2.26 -1.40 10.21
CA SER A 88 -1.70 -2.73 10.54
C SER A 88 -1.10 -3.41 9.32
N TYR A 89 0.01 -4.15 9.50
CA TYR A 89 0.55 -5.00 8.43
C TYR A 89 -0.26 -6.29 8.21
N VAL A 90 -1.17 -6.63 9.13
CA VAL A 90 -2.21 -7.65 8.95
C VAL A 90 -3.41 -6.95 8.34
N GLY A 91 -3.66 -7.15 7.04
CA GLY A 91 -4.81 -6.55 6.37
C GLY A 91 -6.16 -6.97 6.98
N ASP A 92 -7.17 -6.12 6.84
CA ASP A 92 -8.44 -6.23 7.59
C ASP A 92 -9.46 -7.23 7.03
N ASN A 93 -9.09 -8.09 6.07
CA ASN A 93 -10.06 -8.91 5.35
C ASN A 93 -10.27 -10.30 5.97
N LEU A 94 -11.34 -10.46 6.75
CA LEU A 94 -11.94 -11.76 7.06
C LEU A 94 -13.18 -11.94 6.17
N VAL A 95 -13.23 -12.99 5.35
CA VAL A 95 -14.38 -13.22 4.46
C VAL A 95 -15.02 -14.59 4.70
N ILE A 96 -16.20 -14.64 5.28
CA ILE A 96 -16.79 -15.88 5.81
C ILE A 96 -17.65 -16.60 4.74
N LYS A 97 -17.61 -17.94 4.69
CA LYS A 97 -18.60 -18.78 3.95
C LYS A 97 -19.52 -19.51 4.92
N GLY A 98 -20.81 -19.49 4.64
CA GLY A 98 -21.81 -20.26 5.36
C GLY A 98 -23.03 -20.51 4.49
N ARG A 99 -23.79 -21.55 4.83
CA ARG A 99 -25.12 -21.81 4.29
C ARG A 99 -26.11 -21.53 5.41
N SER A 100 -27.14 -20.74 5.13
CA SER A 100 -28.24 -20.53 6.06
C SER A 100 -29.43 -21.35 5.59
N LEU A 101 -29.89 -22.25 6.46
CA LEU A 101 -31.14 -22.98 6.28
C LEU A 101 -32.10 -22.54 7.38
N SER A 102 -33.24 -21.98 7.00
CA SER A 102 -34.29 -21.60 7.93
C SER A 102 -35.54 -22.42 7.62
N THR A 103 -36.06 -23.12 8.64
CA THR A 103 -37.32 -23.86 8.57
C THR A 103 -38.30 -23.22 9.53
N GLY A 104 -39.39 -22.66 9.00
CA GLY A 104 -40.47 -22.08 9.79
C GLY A 104 -41.74 -22.90 9.65
N SER A 105 -42.36 -23.28 10.76
CA SER A 105 -43.67 -23.93 10.78
C SER A 105 -44.71 -22.99 11.37
N SER A 106 -45.83 -22.83 10.70
CA SER A 106 -46.95 -22.02 11.19
C SER A 106 -48.25 -22.83 11.11
N TYR A 107 -49.08 -22.71 12.14
CA TYR A 107 -50.44 -23.26 12.15
C TYR A 107 -51.46 -22.12 12.14
N ARG A 108 -52.50 -22.23 11.29
CA ARG A 108 -53.64 -21.30 11.29
C ARG A 108 -54.86 -21.86 12.01
N THR A 109 -54.99 -23.19 12.04
CA THR A 109 -56.04 -23.98 12.73
C THR A 109 -55.45 -25.34 13.11
N PHE A 110 -56.19 -26.17 13.87
CA PHE A 110 -55.72 -27.49 14.34
C PHE A 110 -55.36 -28.46 13.19
N ASP A 111 -55.91 -28.24 11.98
CA ASP A 111 -55.75 -29.11 10.80
C ASP A 111 -54.89 -28.51 9.65
N ASP A 112 -54.42 -27.25 9.73
CA ASP A 112 -53.62 -26.60 8.65
C ASP A 112 -52.19 -26.31 9.12
N TRP A 113 -51.30 -27.28 8.86
CA TRP A 113 -49.87 -27.20 9.12
C TRP A 113 -49.10 -26.81 7.86
N ARG A 114 -48.38 -25.69 7.90
CA ARG A 114 -47.55 -25.23 6.78
C ARG A 114 -46.10 -25.12 7.20
N THR A 115 -45.24 -25.80 6.45
CA THR A 115 -43.79 -25.67 6.54
C THR A 115 -43.28 -24.76 5.44
N SER A 116 -42.40 -23.85 5.81
CA SER A 116 -41.69 -22.95 4.89
C SER A 116 -40.20 -23.21 5.01
N LEU A 117 -39.56 -23.43 3.87
CA LEU A 117 -38.11 -23.60 3.77
C LEU A 117 -37.54 -22.36 3.08
N SER A 118 -36.57 -21.72 3.71
CA SER A 118 -35.78 -20.65 3.10
C SER A 118 -34.32 -21.06 3.12
N GLU A 119 -33.71 -21.13 1.92
CA GLU A 119 -32.29 -21.40 1.74
C GLU A 119 -31.59 -20.15 1.21
N GLY A 120 -30.55 -19.72 1.92
CA GLY A 120 -29.68 -18.62 1.52
C GLY A 120 -28.24 -19.10 1.39
N ALA A 121 -27.63 -18.86 0.23
CA ALA A 121 -26.19 -19.06 0.02
C ALA A 121 -25.48 -17.72 0.02
N PHE A 122 -24.41 -17.58 0.82
CA PHE A 122 -23.48 -16.47 0.71
C PHE A 122 -22.06 -17.00 0.48
N ALA A 123 -21.31 -16.35 -0.41
CA ALA A 123 -19.97 -16.75 -0.79
C ALA A 123 -18.96 -15.62 -0.52
N GLY A 124 -17.88 -15.95 0.16
CA GLY A 124 -16.73 -15.06 0.38
C GLY A 124 -15.49 -15.84 0.86
N THR A 125 -14.26 -15.41 0.57
CA THR A 125 -13.02 -16.19 0.83
C THR A 125 -12.20 -15.69 2.03
N ALA A 126 -12.20 -16.39 3.17
CA ALA A 126 -11.46 -15.98 4.36
C ALA A 126 -10.01 -16.40 4.21
N THR A 127 -9.14 -15.45 3.89
CA THR A 127 -7.72 -15.61 4.15
C THR A 127 -7.47 -14.98 5.51
N VAL A 128 -7.40 -15.79 6.57
CA VAL A 128 -6.92 -15.29 7.86
C VAL A 128 -5.47 -14.87 7.62
N PRO A 129 -5.14 -13.57 7.65
CA PRO A 129 -3.79 -13.15 7.35
C PRO A 129 -2.88 -13.66 8.47
N GLN A 130 -1.75 -14.25 8.10
CA GLN A 130 -0.76 -14.70 9.08
C GLN A 130 -0.27 -13.50 9.88
N SER A 131 -0.71 -13.40 11.13
CA SER A 131 -0.33 -12.35 12.08
C SER A 131 1.06 -12.56 12.63
N LEU A 132 1.53 -13.81 12.68
CA LEU A 132 2.85 -14.17 13.13
C LEU A 132 3.64 -14.82 11.98
N THR A 133 4.91 -14.44 11.81
CA THR A 133 5.82 -15.11 10.88
C THR A 133 7.02 -15.64 11.63
N PHE A 134 7.26 -16.94 11.53
CA PHE A 134 8.42 -17.64 12.08
C PHE A 134 9.61 -17.51 11.12
N ILE A 135 10.79 -17.26 11.70
CA ILE A 135 12.06 -17.13 11.00
C ILE A 135 13.08 -17.99 11.73
N PRO A 136 13.52 -19.11 11.13
CA PRO A 136 14.60 -19.93 11.67
C PRO A 136 15.88 -19.12 11.94
N PRO A 137 16.77 -19.63 12.80
CA PRO A 137 18.13 -19.12 12.95
C PRO A 137 18.83 -18.95 11.59
N HIS A 138 19.60 -17.87 11.44
CA HIS A 138 20.40 -17.60 10.24
C HIS A 138 19.63 -17.67 8.91
N SER A 139 18.34 -17.34 8.93
CA SER A 139 17.47 -17.36 7.76
C SER A 139 16.78 -16.02 7.55
N LYS A 140 16.22 -15.83 6.35
CA LYS A 140 15.52 -14.60 5.96
C LYS A 140 14.13 -14.88 5.43
N ILE A 141 13.25 -13.90 5.63
CA ILE A 141 11.97 -13.80 4.94
C ILE A 141 11.87 -12.45 4.23
N LYS A 142 10.98 -12.41 3.25
CA LYS A 142 10.65 -11.24 2.44
C LYS A 142 9.15 -11.15 2.29
N GLN A 143 8.56 -10.05 2.75
CA GLN A 143 7.11 -9.87 2.69
C GLN A 143 6.74 -8.45 2.25
N THR A 144 5.89 -8.36 1.23
CA THR A 144 5.22 -7.11 0.87
C THR A 144 3.83 -7.12 1.49
N LYS A 145 3.56 -6.18 2.41
CA LYS A 145 2.34 -6.20 3.23
C LYS A 145 1.31 -5.17 2.80
N LEU A 146 1.78 -3.95 2.53
CA LEU A 146 0.93 -2.79 2.26
C LEU A 146 1.33 -2.13 0.95
N LYS A 147 0.38 -1.41 0.37
CA LYS A 147 0.62 -0.37 -0.63
C LYS A 147 0.08 0.93 -0.10
N LEU A 148 0.70 2.02 -0.50
CA LEU A 148 0.31 3.36 -0.16
C LEU A 148 -0.74 3.86 -1.17
N ALA A 149 -2.01 3.82 -0.80
CA ALA A 149 -3.09 4.44 -1.55
C ALA A 149 -3.07 5.94 -1.24
N ASN A 150 -2.15 6.67 -1.88
CA ASN A 150 -1.84 8.03 -1.48
C ASN A 150 -1.81 8.98 -2.66
N LEU A 151 -2.51 10.11 -2.48
CA LEU A 151 -2.68 11.21 -3.44
C LEU A 151 -2.00 12.51 -2.97
N PHE A 152 -1.06 12.46 -2.01
CA PHE A 152 -0.36 13.64 -1.48
C PHE A 152 0.22 14.56 -2.57
N TYR A 153 0.58 13.98 -3.70
CA TYR A 153 1.11 14.70 -4.85
C TYR A 153 0.11 15.66 -5.51
N GLU A 154 -1.19 15.50 -5.28
CA GLU A 154 -2.23 16.38 -5.83
C GLU A 154 -2.22 17.77 -5.20
N ASN A 155 -1.72 17.89 -3.98
CA ASN A 155 -1.65 19.16 -3.25
C ASN A 155 -0.36 19.93 -3.52
N ILE A 156 0.54 19.41 -4.37
CA ILE A 156 1.81 20.07 -4.69
C ILE A 156 1.58 21.07 -5.83
N ALA A 157 1.66 22.36 -5.53
CA ALA A 157 1.49 23.43 -6.52
C ALA A 157 2.46 23.32 -7.71
N ASP A 158 1.96 23.47 -8.93
CA ASP A 158 2.75 23.32 -10.16
C ASP A 158 3.91 24.33 -10.27
N SER A 159 3.78 25.50 -9.64
CA SER A 159 4.80 26.55 -9.56
C SER A 159 6.02 26.17 -8.71
N SER A 160 5.87 25.18 -7.83
CA SER A 160 6.93 24.76 -6.91
C SER A 160 7.94 23.80 -7.53
N TYR A 161 7.70 23.35 -8.76
CA TYR A 161 8.60 22.46 -9.47
C TYR A 161 9.60 23.24 -10.32
N ARG A 162 10.84 22.75 -10.35
CA ARG A 162 11.86 23.17 -11.33
C ARG A 162 11.90 22.19 -12.50
N SER A 163 12.22 22.67 -13.69
CA SER A 163 12.43 21.81 -14.86
C SER A 163 13.85 21.24 -14.88
N VAL A 164 13.98 19.95 -15.16
CA VAL A 164 15.26 19.24 -15.30
C VAL A 164 15.19 18.35 -16.54
N ASP A 165 16.25 18.32 -17.33
CA ASP A 165 16.38 17.40 -18.46
C ASP A 165 16.84 16.02 -17.97
N LEU A 166 16.12 14.97 -18.36
CA LEU A 166 16.48 13.58 -18.08
C LEU A 166 16.52 12.74 -19.36
N ALA A 167 17.49 11.83 -19.41
CA ALA A 167 17.62 10.86 -20.48
C ALA A 167 16.55 9.76 -20.37
N THR A 168 15.87 9.50 -21.49
CA THR A 168 15.02 8.32 -21.68
C THR A 168 15.84 7.14 -22.20
N ILE A 169 15.26 5.94 -22.17
CA ILE A 169 15.94 4.70 -22.58
C ILE A 169 16.31 4.71 -24.07
N ASP A 170 15.58 5.46 -24.89
CA ASP A 170 15.84 5.67 -26.32
C ASP A 170 16.94 6.71 -26.59
N GLY A 171 17.57 7.27 -25.56
CA GLY A 171 18.62 8.29 -25.67
C GLY A 171 18.11 9.72 -25.87
N ALA A 172 16.80 9.95 -25.95
CA ALA A 172 16.24 11.30 -26.01
C ALA A 172 16.32 12.01 -24.64
N MET A 173 16.37 13.35 -24.65
CA MET A 173 16.26 14.16 -23.44
C MET A 173 14.82 14.66 -23.28
N ARG A 174 14.26 14.52 -22.08
CA ARG A 174 12.92 14.99 -21.74
C ARG A 174 12.96 15.91 -20.53
N LYS A 175 12.30 17.07 -20.66
CA LYS A 175 12.05 17.97 -19.54
C LYS A 175 11.05 17.34 -18.59
N ILE A 176 11.47 17.17 -17.34
CA ILE A 176 10.64 16.72 -16.24
C ILE A 176 10.54 17.79 -15.17
N LYS A 177 9.45 17.78 -14.40
CA LYS A 177 9.25 18.72 -13.28
C LYS A 177 9.69 18.05 -11.99
N VAL A 178 10.63 18.62 -11.25
CA VAL A 178 11.19 18.07 -10.00
C VAL A 178 11.01 19.06 -8.86
N ARG A 179 10.64 18.56 -7.68
CA ARG A 179 10.69 19.31 -6.42
C ARG A 179 11.42 18.47 -5.38
N ASN A 180 12.39 19.10 -4.71
CA ASN A 180 13.14 18.49 -3.61
C ASN A 180 12.56 18.98 -2.27
N TYR A 181 12.72 18.17 -1.25
CA TYR A 181 12.24 18.42 0.11
C TYR A 181 13.30 18.04 1.13
N THR A 182 13.28 18.75 2.25
CA THR A 182 13.98 18.39 3.48
C THR A 182 13.05 17.59 4.39
N GLN A 183 13.55 17.14 5.54
CA GLN A 183 12.73 16.41 6.50
C GLN A 183 11.61 17.29 7.08
N GLU A 184 11.85 18.59 7.22
CA GLU A 184 10.94 19.55 7.85
C GLU A 184 9.81 20.01 6.93
N ASN A 185 10.03 20.01 5.61
CA ASN A 185 9.06 20.50 4.61
C ASN A 185 8.53 19.41 3.67
N THR A 186 8.84 18.15 3.98
CA THR A 186 8.37 16.98 3.23
C THR A 186 6.85 16.95 3.14
N PRO A 187 6.27 16.59 1.98
CA PRO A 187 4.83 16.46 1.85
C PRO A 187 4.31 15.15 2.48
N LEU A 188 5.21 14.25 2.87
CA LEU A 188 4.86 12.94 3.40
C LEU A 188 5.96 12.39 4.31
N THR A 189 5.55 11.94 5.49
CA THR A 189 6.35 11.12 6.40
C THR A 189 5.74 9.74 6.52
N LEU A 190 6.59 8.74 6.70
CA LEU A 190 6.22 7.35 6.94
C LEU A 190 7.00 6.87 8.15
N ARG A 191 6.37 6.09 9.01
CA ARG A 191 7.03 5.42 10.12
C ARG A 191 6.65 3.95 10.13
N SER A 192 7.65 3.07 10.01
CA SER A 192 7.46 1.63 10.16
C SER A 192 7.66 1.26 11.61
N TYR A 193 6.65 0.68 12.24
CA TYR A 193 6.69 0.15 13.60
C TYR A 193 6.64 -1.38 13.52
N LEU A 194 7.72 -2.05 13.91
CA LEU A 194 7.84 -3.51 13.88
C LEU A 194 8.00 -4.09 15.27
N THR A 195 7.11 -5.02 15.62
CA THR A 195 7.19 -5.84 16.83
C THR A 195 7.70 -7.23 16.49
N MET A 196 8.73 -7.67 17.21
CA MET A 196 9.36 -8.98 17.03
C MET A 196 9.58 -9.66 18.38
N TYR A 197 9.67 -10.98 18.35
CA TYR A 197 9.94 -11.79 19.53
C TYR A 197 11.04 -12.80 19.26
N VAL A 198 11.92 -12.99 20.25
CA VAL A 198 12.84 -14.13 20.29
C VAL A 198 12.36 -15.04 21.40
N ARG A 199 12.24 -16.34 21.10
CA ARG A 199 11.96 -17.35 22.10
C ARG A 199 13.28 -18.01 22.48
N ASP A 200 13.60 -17.97 23.77
CA ASP A 200 14.71 -18.75 24.32
C ASP A 200 14.23 -20.19 24.51
N ASP A 201 14.83 -21.13 23.77
CA ASP A 201 14.46 -22.54 23.80
C ASP A 201 14.80 -23.22 25.14
N LYS A 202 15.71 -22.65 25.94
CA LYS A 202 16.12 -23.19 27.24
C LYS A 202 15.25 -22.70 28.39
N THR A 203 14.84 -21.43 28.34
CA THR A 203 14.08 -20.80 29.44
C THR A 203 12.59 -20.64 29.14
N GLU A 204 12.17 -20.94 27.91
CA GLU A 204 10.84 -20.67 27.35
C GLU A 204 10.39 -19.19 27.44
N LYS A 205 11.30 -18.29 27.84
CA LYS A 205 11.00 -16.87 27.95
C LYS A 205 10.98 -16.25 26.56
N THR A 206 10.01 -15.37 26.36
CA THR A 206 9.86 -14.59 25.14
C THR A 206 10.36 -13.18 25.38
N LYS A 207 11.37 -12.75 24.63
CA LYS A 207 11.88 -11.37 24.66
C LYS A 207 11.26 -10.58 23.51
N ARG A 208 10.52 -9.51 23.84
CA ARG A 208 9.98 -8.56 22.85
C ARG A 208 11.03 -7.55 22.44
N MET A 209 11.09 -7.28 21.13
CA MET A 209 11.89 -6.22 20.52
C MET A 209 10.96 -5.35 19.67
N VAL A 210 11.16 -4.05 19.70
CA VAL A 210 10.41 -3.08 18.90
C VAL A 210 11.42 -2.25 18.12
N PHE A 211 11.19 -2.11 16.82
CA PHE A 211 11.99 -1.28 15.93
C PHE A 211 11.10 -0.25 15.25
N GLU A 212 11.48 1.01 15.35
CA GLU A 212 10.79 2.13 14.69
C GLU A 212 11.73 2.76 13.67
N GLN A 213 11.29 2.89 12.43
CA GLN A 213 12.07 3.49 11.36
C GLN A 213 11.30 4.57 10.61
N ASN A 214 11.93 5.73 10.50
CA ASN A 214 11.34 6.92 9.90
C ASN A 214 11.80 7.08 8.45
N PHE A 215 10.87 7.50 7.60
CA PHE A 215 11.12 7.83 6.21
C PHE A 215 10.37 9.10 5.84
N TYR A 216 10.90 9.84 4.88
CA TYR A 216 10.24 11.00 4.31
C TYR A 216 10.47 11.10 2.81
N VAL A 217 9.54 11.72 2.10
CA VAL A 217 9.69 11.98 0.67
C VAL A 217 10.62 13.17 0.48
N ASN A 218 11.85 12.92 0.00
CA ASN A 218 12.84 13.97 -0.23
C ASN A 218 12.80 14.52 -1.67
N GLN A 219 12.07 13.87 -2.58
CA GLN A 219 11.90 14.34 -3.95
C GLN A 219 10.59 13.84 -4.55
N VAL A 220 9.91 14.71 -5.30
CA VAL A 220 8.78 14.35 -6.18
C VAL A 220 9.07 14.85 -7.59
N SER A 221 8.87 13.98 -8.57
CA SER A 221 9.02 14.26 -10.00
C SER A 221 7.70 14.03 -10.73
N LYS A 222 7.21 15.02 -11.47
CA LYS A 222 6.00 14.96 -12.28
C LYS A 222 6.38 14.70 -13.74
N LEU A 223 5.79 13.65 -14.31
CA LEU A 223 6.12 13.09 -15.62
C LEU A 223 4.87 12.98 -16.50
N GLY A 224 5.00 13.35 -17.78
CA GLY A 224 4.00 13.07 -18.82
C GLY A 224 4.18 11.73 -19.53
N ILE A 225 5.21 10.97 -19.16
CA ILE A 225 5.56 9.67 -19.73
C ILE A 225 5.67 8.61 -18.62
N SER A 226 5.54 7.34 -19.01
CA SER A 226 5.73 6.22 -18.06
C SER A 226 7.14 6.26 -17.47
N PRO A 227 7.30 6.11 -16.13
CA PRO A 227 8.60 6.01 -15.49
C PRO A 227 9.46 4.87 -16.07
N ALA A 228 8.84 3.80 -16.57
CA ALA A 228 9.52 2.69 -17.21
C ALA A 228 10.34 3.08 -18.45
N ASN A 229 10.08 4.26 -19.04
CA ASN A 229 10.82 4.78 -20.19
C ASN A 229 12.00 5.67 -19.80
N LEU A 230 12.19 5.96 -18.50
CA LEU A 230 13.31 6.75 -18.00
C LEU A 230 14.51 5.84 -17.70
N LEU A 231 15.71 6.24 -18.15
CA LEU A 231 16.93 5.48 -17.91
C LEU A 231 17.20 5.32 -16.40
N SER A 232 16.98 6.40 -15.63
CA SER A 232 17.14 6.43 -14.18
C SER A 232 16.21 5.49 -13.41
N PHE A 233 15.15 4.97 -14.05
CA PHE A 233 14.18 4.07 -13.43
C PHE A 233 14.49 2.59 -13.68
N LYS A 234 15.42 2.29 -14.59
CA LYS A 234 15.81 0.91 -14.96
C LYS A 234 16.39 0.12 -13.78
N SER A 235 17.11 0.78 -12.88
CA SER A 235 17.73 0.17 -11.70
C SER A 235 16.73 -0.25 -10.62
N LYS A 236 15.44 0.13 -10.75
CA LYS A 236 14.36 -0.25 -9.83
C LYS A 236 14.72 0.02 -8.36
N ARG A 237 15.27 1.21 -8.08
CA ARG A 237 15.78 1.55 -6.74
C ARG A 237 14.69 1.44 -5.68
N GLY A 238 15.00 0.79 -4.56
CA GLY A 238 14.10 0.54 -3.44
C GLY A 238 13.64 1.79 -2.70
N ASP A 239 14.31 2.93 -2.88
CA ASP A 239 13.90 4.22 -2.33
C ASP A 239 12.91 4.97 -3.23
N THR A 240 12.55 4.41 -4.38
CA THR A 240 11.77 5.11 -5.39
C THR A 240 10.43 4.41 -5.65
N PHE A 241 9.33 5.14 -5.57
CA PHE A 241 8.01 4.62 -5.96
C PHE A 241 7.31 5.57 -6.92
N PHE A 242 6.19 5.15 -7.50
CA PHE A 242 5.41 6.02 -8.38
C PHE A 242 3.90 5.86 -8.20
N ASN A 243 3.17 6.92 -8.55
CA ASN A 243 1.72 6.92 -8.63
C ASN A 243 1.28 7.35 -10.03
N LYS A 244 0.11 6.89 -10.45
CA LYS A 244 -0.48 7.19 -11.76
C LYS A 244 -1.79 7.94 -11.58
N LYS A 245 -1.87 9.14 -12.15
CA LYS A 245 -3.11 9.91 -12.28
C LYS A 245 -3.67 9.77 -13.68
N THR A 246 -4.88 9.22 -13.77
CA THR A 246 -5.65 9.10 -15.01
C THR A 246 -6.73 10.19 -15.03
N LYS A 247 -6.82 10.98 -16.11
CA LYS A 247 -7.86 12.02 -16.24
C LYS A 247 -9.26 11.39 -16.18
N GLY A 248 -10.19 12.03 -15.46
CA GLY A 248 -11.61 11.63 -15.39
C GLY A 248 -11.97 10.63 -14.29
N ARG A 249 -11.01 10.09 -13.53
CA ARG A 249 -11.29 9.26 -12.35
C ARG A 249 -11.30 10.15 -11.10
N GLY A 250 -12.48 10.53 -10.63
CA GLY A 250 -12.64 11.23 -9.35
C GLY A 250 -12.28 10.27 -8.21
N VAL A 251 -11.15 10.52 -7.54
CA VAL A 251 -10.74 9.75 -6.37
C VAL A 251 -10.82 10.69 -5.17
N ALA A 252 -11.48 10.26 -4.10
CA ALA A 252 -11.47 11.00 -2.84
C ALA A 252 -10.03 11.10 -2.32
N LEU A 253 -9.61 12.31 -1.93
CA LEU A 253 -8.27 12.57 -1.39
C LEU A 253 -8.16 11.98 0.01
N VAL A 254 -7.74 10.72 0.10
CA VAL A 254 -7.32 10.11 1.37
C VAL A 254 -5.89 9.60 1.19
N THR A 255 -5.02 9.98 2.12
CA THR A 255 -3.64 9.49 2.20
C THR A 255 -3.62 8.38 3.23
N ALA A 256 -3.68 7.13 2.78
CA ALA A 256 -3.66 5.98 3.68
C ALA A 256 -2.82 4.83 3.12
N ALA A 257 -2.33 3.96 4.00
CA ALA A 257 -1.82 2.67 3.60
C ALA A 257 -2.97 1.65 3.54
N VAL A 258 -2.87 0.69 2.63
CA VAL A 258 -3.90 -0.31 2.39
C VAL A 258 -3.23 -1.66 2.14
N ALA A 259 -3.80 -2.72 2.71
CA ALA A 259 -3.28 -4.07 2.56
C ALA A 259 -3.39 -4.60 1.13
N ILE A 260 -2.38 -5.37 0.70
CA ILE A 260 -2.37 -5.99 -0.63
C ILE A 260 -3.45 -7.08 -0.69
N GLY A 261 -4.49 -6.88 -1.51
CA GLY A 261 -5.62 -7.80 -1.66
C GLY A 261 -6.99 -7.15 -1.54
N THR A 262 -7.07 -5.90 -1.07
CA THR A 262 -8.31 -5.11 -1.07
C THR A 262 -8.62 -4.62 -2.49
N LEU A 263 -9.83 -4.85 -2.99
CA LEU A 263 -10.40 -4.03 -4.07
C LEU A 263 -10.64 -2.63 -3.48
N GLY A 264 -9.66 -1.74 -3.62
CA GLY A 264 -9.65 -0.44 -2.95
C GLY A 264 -10.84 0.44 -3.36
N TYR A 265 -11.81 0.56 -2.46
CA TYR A 265 -12.71 1.70 -2.35
C TYR A 265 -12.57 2.24 -0.93
N VAL A 266 -12.03 3.45 -0.79
CA VAL A 266 -12.07 4.18 0.48
C VAL A 266 -13.42 4.90 0.51
N ALA A 267 -14.32 4.43 1.37
CA ALA A 267 -15.62 5.06 1.59
C ALA A 267 -15.46 6.34 2.42
N ASN A 268 -16.17 7.40 2.01
CA ASN A 268 -16.21 8.70 2.67
C ASN A 268 -17.11 8.62 3.91
N GLU A 269 -16.56 8.78 5.12
CA GLU A 269 -17.38 9.12 6.29
C GLU A 269 -17.83 10.59 6.14
N ARG A 270 -19.03 10.78 5.58
CA ARG A 270 -19.71 12.06 5.70
C ARG A 270 -20.09 12.27 7.16
N ASN A 271 -19.47 13.26 7.79
CA ASN A 271 -19.92 13.88 9.03
C ASN A 271 -21.45 14.00 9.04
N GLN A 272 -22.11 13.22 9.91
CA GLN A 272 -23.47 13.52 10.35
C GLN A 272 -23.38 14.69 11.31
N THR A 273 -23.34 15.91 10.78
CA THR A 273 -23.76 17.06 11.58
C THR A 273 -25.28 16.94 11.70
N ALA A 274 -25.71 16.54 12.89
CA ALA A 274 -27.10 16.52 13.30
C ALA A 274 -27.79 17.84 12.89
N ARG A 275 -28.77 17.74 11.99
CA ARG A 275 -29.90 18.65 12.02
C ARG A 275 -30.81 18.13 13.12
N SER A 276 -30.68 18.70 14.31
CA SER A 276 -31.76 18.65 15.29
C SER A 276 -32.98 19.28 14.65
N ILE A 277 -34.05 18.50 14.63
CA ILE A 277 -35.41 18.99 14.51
C ILE A 277 -35.66 19.80 15.79
N ASP A 278 -35.97 21.07 15.62
CA ASP A 278 -36.98 21.80 16.39
C ASP A 278 -37.77 22.65 15.38
#